data_AF-A0A954JV37-F1
#
_entry.id   AF-A0A954JV37-F1
#
_cell.length_a   1.000
_cell.length_b   1.000
_cell.length_c   1.000
_cell.angle_alpha   90.00
_cell.angle_beta   90.00
_cell.angle_gamma   90.00
#
_symmetry.space_group_name_H-M   'P 1'
#
loop_
_entity.id
_entity.type
_entity.pdbx_description
1 polymer ?
#
loop_
_entity_poly.entity_id
_entity_poly.type
_entity_poly.pdbx_seq_one_letter_code
_entity_poly.pdbx_strand_id
1 'polypeptide(L)'
;VQNYNDQLARYLKEKNKSNVEIEDFIDRNPQTISWSSSLIAHFKKGDSANFEKSEIEKGIYRPFTKQFMYKGEKFIHRRGQNEDFFPDSIHVNKVICVSGIGSNKGFSTLITDHIPSLDTLEKTQCFPLYYYEPKKKVARTLFDSKTESSHIRRDGISDFKG
;
A
#
# COMPACT_ATOMS: atom_id res chain seq x y z
N VAL A 1 -15.41 -1.05 -1.26
CA VAL A 1 -15.57 -0.38 0.06
C VAL A 1 -17.00 -0.53 0.57
N GLN A 2 -18.01 -0.02 -0.15
CA GLN A 2 -19.41 -0.12 0.28
C GLN A 2 -19.85 -1.56 0.58
N ASN A 3 -19.72 -2.49 -0.38
CA ASN A 3 -20.04 -3.91 -0.18
C ASN A 3 -19.37 -4.53 1.06
N TYR A 4 -18.10 -4.18 1.32
CA TYR A 4 -17.35 -4.65 2.49
C TYR A 4 -17.96 -4.12 3.79
N ASN A 5 -18.26 -2.82 3.86
CA ASN A 5 -18.85 -2.20 5.04
C ASN A 5 -20.28 -2.70 5.31
N ASP A 6 -21.08 -2.90 4.26
CA ASP A 6 -22.44 -3.43 4.39
C ASP A 6 -22.44 -4.86 4.90
N GLN A 7 -21.53 -5.70 4.38
CA GLN A 7 -21.35 -7.05 4.89
C GLN A 7 -20.84 -7.05 6.33
N LEU A 8 -19.91 -6.16 6.67
CA LEU A 8 -19.39 -6.02 8.03
C LEU A 8 -20.48 -5.63 9.02
N ALA A 9 -21.34 -4.68 8.67
CA ALA A 9 -22.46 -4.27 9.51
C ALA A 9 -23.44 -5.44 9.78
N ARG A 10 -23.74 -6.25 8.75
CA ARG A 10 -24.55 -7.46 8.91
C ARG A 10 -23.85 -8.50 9.80
N TYR A 11 -22.55 -8.71 9.61
CA TYR A 11 -21.77 -9.66 10.42
C TYR A 11 -21.77 -9.30 11.90
N LEU A 12 -21.48 -8.02 12.22
CA LEU A 12 -21.44 -7.55 13.60
C LEU A 12 -22.80 -7.68 14.30
N LYS A 13 -23.90 -7.48 13.56
CA LYS A 13 -25.26 -7.67 14.08
C LYS A 13 -25.56 -9.13 14.41
N GLU A 14 -25.16 -10.07 13.56
CA GLU A 14 -25.43 -11.50 13.75
C GLU A 14 -24.48 -12.16 14.76
N LYS A 15 -23.22 -11.72 14.80
CA LYS A 15 -22.22 -12.14 15.81
C LYS A 15 -22.68 -11.83 17.24
N ASN A 16 -23.42 -10.73 17.43
CA ASN A 16 -23.98 -10.37 18.74
C ASN A 16 -25.18 -11.24 19.15
N LYS A 17 -25.81 -11.96 18.21
CA LYS A 17 -26.99 -12.80 18.45
C LYS A 17 -26.66 -14.28 18.54
N SER A 18 -25.63 -14.73 17.82
CA SER A 18 -25.28 -16.15 17.69
C SER A 18 -23.80 -16.31 17.38
N ASN A 19 -23.27 -17.52 17.62
CA ASN A 19 -21.88 -17.83 17.29
C ASN A 19 -21.75 -18.18 15.80
N VAL A 20 -21.71 -17.15 14.95
CA VAL A 20 -21.55 -17.29 13.50
C VAL A 20 -20.07 -17.37 13.12
N GLU A 21 -19.70 -18.46 12.46
CA GLU A 21 -18.37 -18.60 11.86
C GLU A 21 -18.23 -17.67 10.65
N ILE A 22 -17.09 -16.98 10.56
CA ILE A 22 -16.89 -15.97 9.51
C ILE A 22 -16.92 -16.57 8.10
N GLU A 23 -16.42 -17.80 7.94
CA GLU A 23 -16.22 -18.42 6.62
C GLU A 23 -17.55 -18.76 5.96
N ASP A 24 -18.56 -19.02 6.78
CA ASP A 24 -19.94 -19.25 6.34
C ASP A 24 -20.70 -17.94 6.09
N PHE A 25 -20.19 -16.82 6.62
CA PHE A 25 -20.81 -15.50 6.49
C PHE A 25 -20.31 -14.69 5.30
N ILE A 26 -19.04 -14.87 4.92
CA ILE A 26 -18.41 -14.10 3.84
C ILE A 26 -19.02 -14.47 2.48
N ASP A 27 -19.33 -13.44 1.69
CA ASP A 27 -19.77 -13.59 0.30
C ASP A 27 -18.52 -13.67 -0.58
N ARG A 28 -18.34 -14.82 -1.24
CA ARG A 28 -17.20 -15.09 -2.12
C ARG A 28 -17.51 -14.81 -3.59
N ASN A 29 -18.59 -14.09 -3.90
CA ASN A 29 -18.81 -13.60 -5.26
C ASN A 29 -17.66 -12.68 -5.68
N PRO A 30 -16.84 -13.05 -6.69
CA PRO A 30 -15.68 -12.27 -7.10
C PRO A 30 -16.05 -10.91 -7.70
N GLN A 31 -17.30 -10.69 -8.09
CA GLN A 31 -17.79 -9.40 -8.58
C GLN A 31 -18.09 -8.39 -7.47
N THR A 32 -18.19 -8.83 -6.20
CA THR A 32 -18.50 -7.95 -5.07
C THR A 32 -17.24 -7.57 -4.31
N ILE A 33 -16.49 -8.57 -3.83
CA ILE A 33 -15.28 -8.42 -3.03
C ILE A 33 -14.30 -9.54 -3.36
N SER A 34 -13.07 -9.18 -3.74
CA SER A 34 -11.96 -10.12 -3.81
C SER A 34 -11.31 -10.23 -2.44
N TRP A 35 -11.58 -11.31 -1.71
CA TRP A 35 -11.06 -11.53 -0.37
C TRP A 35 -9.59 -11.94 -0.37
N SER A 36 -8.84 -11.40 0.58
CA SER A 36 -7.49 -11.84 0.93
C SER A 36 -7.44 -12.15 2.42
N SER A 37 -6.47 -12.94 2.86
CA SER A 37 -6.34 -13.31 4.28
C SER A 37 -6.18 -12.08 5.18
N SER A 38 -5.51 -11.02 4.72
CA SER A 38 -5.41 -9.75 5.45
C SER A 38 -6.76 -9.03 5.55
N LEU A 39 -7.54 -8.98 4.47
CA LEU A 39 -8.87 -8.37 4.47
C LEU A 39 -9.85 -9.12 5.38
N ILE A 40 -9.78 -10.46 5.39
CA ILE A 40 -10.56 -11.31 6.31
C ILE A 40 -10.17 -11.03 7.77
N ALA A 41 -8.87 -10.87 8.06
CA ALA A 41 -8.40 -10.55 9.40
C ALA A 41 -8.92 -9.18 9.91
N HIS A 42 -8.94 -8.15 9.05
CA HIS A 42 -9.58 -6.86 9.35
C HIS A 42 -11.09 -7.00 9.59
N PHE A 43 -11.76 -7.77 8.75
CA PHE A 43 -13.20 -8.01 8.88
C PHE A 43 -13.54 -8.70 10.22
N LYS A 44 -12.77 -9.71 10.64
CA LYS A 44 -12.93 -10.38 11.95
C LYS A 44 -12.87 -9.41 13.13
N LYS A 45 -12.04 -8.38 13.04
CA LYS A 45 -11.83 -7.37 14.08
C LYS A 45 -12.93 -6.32 14.15
N GLY A 46 -13.78 -6.21 13.14
CA GLY A 46 -14.76 -5.12 13.06
C GLY A 46 -14.24 -3.86 12.38
N ASP A 47 -13.11 -3.95 11.66
CA ASP A 47 -12.46 -2.76 11.09
C ASP A 47 -13.19 -2.30 9.82
N SER A 48 -13.88 -1.16 9.88
CA SER A 48 -14.53 -0.56 8.70
C SER A 48 -13.50 -0.01 7.71
N ALA A 49 -13.84 -0.03 6.42
CA ALA A 49 -13.00 0.52 5.37
C ALA A 49 -13.48 1.92 4.95
N ASN A 50 -12.56 2.85 4.77
CA ASN A 50 -12.85 4.18 4.24
C ASN A 50 -12.25 4.30 2.84
N PHE A 51 -12.99 4.93 1.92
CA PHE A 51 -12.47 5.27 0.60
C PHE A 51 -11.93 6.69 0.63
N GLU A 52 -10.67 6.84 0.23
CA GLU A 52 -9.96 8.12 0.25
C GLU A 52 -9.43 8.41 -1.14
N LYS A 53 -10.03 9.38 -1.83
CA LYS A 53 -9.64 9.69 -3.21
C LYS A 53 -8.16 10.07 -3.36
N SER A 54 -7.57 10.64 -2.31
CA SER A 54 -6.14 10.98 -2.22
C SER A 54 -5.21 9.77 -2.31
N GLU A 55 -5.71 8.57 -1.99
CA GLU A 55 -4.94 7.32 -2.04
C GLU A 55 -4.97 6.66 -3.44
N ILE A 56 -5.53 7.35 -4.45
CA ILE A 56 -5.44 6.92 -5.85
C ILE A 56 -4.20 7.56 -6.48
N GLU A 57 -3.26 6.73 -6.91
CA GLU A 57 -2.01 7.18 -7.51
C GLU A 57 -1.68 6.38 -8.77
N LYS A 58 -0.83 6.94 -9.63
CA LYS A 58 -0.30 6.22 -10.80
C LYS A 58 0.87 5.35 -10.34
N GLY A 59 0.78 4.05 -10.62
CA GLY A 59 1.87 3.09 -10.48
C GLY A 59 2.30 2.53 -11.83
N ILE A 60 3.42 1.81 -11.85
CA ILE A 60 3.85 1.00 -13.00
C ILE A 60 3.44 -0.45 -12.76
N TYR A 61 2.52 -0.95 -13.59
CA TYR A 61 1.98 -2.30 -13.46
C TYR A 61 2.86 -3.34 -14.17
N ARG A 62 3.34 -2.98 -15.36
CA ARG A 62 4.26 -3.74 -16.21
C ARG A 62 5.26 -2.77 -16.84
N PRO A 63 6.38 -3.26 -17.41
CA PRO A 63 7.36 -2.38 -18.03
C PRO A 63 6.67 -1.44 -19.02
N PHE A 64 6.94 -0.15 -18.90
CA PHE A 64 6.40 0.92 -19.74
C PHE A 64 4.86 1.08 -19.70
N THR A 65 4.18 0.44 -18.74
CA THR A 65 2.71 0.45 -18.61
C THR A 65 2.28 1.02 -17.26
N LYS A 66 1.74 2.25 -17.29
CA LYS A 66 1.22 2.92 -16.10
C LYS A 66 -0.26 2.59 -15.89
N GLN A 67 -0.68 2.42 -14.65
CA GLN A 67 -2.08 2.25 -14.27
C GLN A 67 -2.37 3.03 -12.98
N PHE A 68 -3.63 3.40 -12.77
CA PHE A 68 -4.07 3.89 -11.48
C PHE A 68 -4.18 2.73 -10.50
N MET A 69 -3.63 2.89 -9.31
CA MET A 69 -3.78 1.97 -8.20
C MET A 69 -4.37 2.70 -7.00
N TYR A 70 -5.09 1.97 -6.17
CA TYR A 70 -5.61 2.47 -4.91
C TYR A 70 -4.78 1.90 -3.76
N LYS A 71 -4.14 2.77 -2.97
CA LYS A 71 -3.23 2.38 -1.89
C LYS A 71 -3.78 2.54 -0.48
N GLY A 72 -5.09 2.70 -0.32
CA GLY A 72 -5.74 2.82 1.00
C GLY A 72 -5.58 1.58 1.90
N GLU A 73 -5.43 1.81 3.21
CA GLU A 73 -4.90 0.91 4.26
C GLU A 73 -5.24 -0.59 4.10
N LYS A 74 -6.49 -0.93 3.77
CA LYS A 74 -7.03 -2.31 3.82
C LYS A 74 -7.02 -3.09 2.50
N PHE A 75 -6.79 -2.43 1.36
CA PHE A 75 -6.96 -3.05 0.03
C PHE A 75 -5.65 -3.43 -0.65
N ILE A 76 -4.52 -3.25 0.03
CA ILE A 76 -3.22 -3.80 -0.38
C ILE A 76 -2.87 -4.95 0.57
N HIS A 77 -2.69 -6.15 0.02
CA HIS A 77 -2.33 -7.32 0.81
C HIS A 77 -0.92 -7.22 1.41
N ARG A 78 0.04 -6.70 0.64
CA ARG A 78 1.43 -6.45 1.06
C ARG A 78 1.92 -5.13 0.50
N ARG A 79 2.17 -4.18 1.40
CA ARG A 79 2.64 -2.82 1.04
C ARG A 79 4.15 -2.76 0.80
N GLY A 80 4.90 -3.68 1.40
CA GLY A 80 6.37 -3.60 1.41
C GLY A 80 6.82 -2.27 2.02
N GLN A 81 7.86 -1.69 1.45
CA GLN A 81 8.39 -0.38 1.84
C GLN A 81 7.88 0.75 0.93
N ASN A 82 6.77 0.54 0.22
CA ASN A 82 6.25 1.56 -0.70
C ASN A 82 5.88 2.87 0.02
N GLU A 83 5.45 2.82 1.28
CA GLU A 83 5.18 4.02 2.08
C GLU A 83 6.46 4.77 2.46
N ASP A 84 7.58 4.05 2.65
CA ASP A 84 8.88 4.67 2.90
C ASP A 84 9.44 5.31 1.62
N PHE A 85 9.12 4.78 0.44
CA PHE A 85 9.67 5.27 -0.83
C PHE A 85 8.76 6.31 -1.51
N PHE A 86 7.45 6.15 -1.35
CA PHE A 86 6.38 6.93 -1.97
C PHE A 86 5.21 7.12 -0.97
N PRO A 87 5.43 7.88 0.12
CA PRO A 87 4.41 8.06 1.16
C PRO A 87 3.12 8.66 0.59
N ASP A 88 3.23 9.62 -0.32
CA ASP A 88 2.11 10.27 -0.99
C ASP A 88 2.53 10.82 -2.36
N SER A 89 1.56 11.34 -3.11
CA SER A 89 1.76 11.90 -4.45
C SER A 89 2.65 13.14 -4.54
N ILE A 90 2.97 13.82 -3.42
CA ILE A 90 3.84 15.00 -3.43
C ILE A 90 5.31 14.62 -3.25
N HIS A 91 5.61 13.44 -2.70
CA HIS A 91 6.98 12.96 -2.49
C HIS A 91 7.50 12.25 -3.74
N VAL A 92 8.28 12.99 -4.54
CA VAL A 92 8.89 12.46 -5.77
C VAL A 92 10.17 11.69 -5.47
N ASN A 93 10.24 10.46 -5.94
CA ASN A 93 11.39 9.57 -5.79
C ASN A 93 11.76 8.91 -7.13
N LYS A 94 12.93 8.28 -7.20
CA LYS A 94 13.30 7.36 -8.28
C LYS A 94 13.73 6.03 -7.67
N VAL A 95 13.30 4.93 -8.26
CA VAL A 95 13.67 3.59 -7.82
C VAL A 95 14.20 2.79 -9.00
N ILE A 96 15.30 2.07 -8.78
CA ILE A 96 15.82 1.08 -9.73
C ILE A 96 15.19 -0.25 -9.38
N CYS A 97 14.41 -0.80 -10.30
CA CYS A 97 13.76 -2.10 -10.18
C CYS A 97 14.63 -3.16 -10.85
N VAL A 98 14.81 -4.31 -10.21
CA VAL A 98 15.47 -5.48 -10.78
C VAL A 98 14.58 -6.71 -10.66
N SER A 99 14.77 -7.68 -11.55
CA SER A 99 14.16 -9.02 -11.41
C SER A 99 14.59 -9.65 -10.08
N GLY A 100 13.61 -10.21 -9.36
CA GLY A 100 13.87 -10.81 -8.04
C GLY A 100 14.56 -12.17 -8.09
N ILE A 101 15.05 -12.59 -6.94
CA ILE A 101 15.63 -13.92 -6.73
C ILE A 101 14.60 -15.00 -7.08
N GLY A 102 15.03 -15.98 -7.89
CA GLY A 102 14.18 -17.05 -8.37
C GLY A 102 13.16 -16.63 -9.43
N SER A 103 13.39 -15.50 -10.11
CA SER A 103 12.71 -15.21 -11.38
C SER A 103 13.08 -16.28 -12.42
N ASN A 104 12.09 -16.73 -13.19
CA ASN A 104 12.33 -17.70 -14.27
C ASN A 104 12.81 -17.03 -15.57
N LYS A 105 12.97 -15.69 -15.56
CA LYS A 105 13.42 -14.89 -16.70
C LYS A 105 14.88 -14.45 -16.53
N GLY A 106 15.50 -14.07 -17.64
CA GLY A 106 16.81 -13.43 -17.61
C GLY A 106 16.80 -12.14 -16.79
N PHE A 107 17.93 -11.82 -16.17
CA PHE A 107 18.10 -10.60 -15.39
C PHE A 107 17.70 -9.37 -16.23
N SER A 108 16.87 -8.51 -15.64
CA SER A 108 16.40 -7.26 -16.24
C SER A 108 16.38 -6.16 -15.20
N THR A 109 16.50 -4.91 -15.66
CA THR A 109 16.44 -3.73 -14.81
C THR A 109 15.59 -2.64 -15.46
N LEU A 110 14.92 -1.83 -14.63
CA LEU A 110 14.09 -0.71 -15.05
C LEU A 110 14.12 0.38 -13.98
N ILE A 111 14.44 1.61 -14.36
CA ILE A 111 14.27 2.77 -13.47
C ILE A 111 12.87 3.36 -13.62
N THR A 112 12.25 3.76 -12.52
CA THR A 112 10.95 4.44 -12.53
C THR A 112 10.85 5.49 -11.42
N ASP A 113 10.02 6.49 -11.63
CA ASP A 113 9.62 7.53 -10.69
C ASP A 113 8.21 7.28 -10.09
N HIS A 114 7.64 6.09 -10.31
CA HIS A 114 6.32 5.69 -9.84
C HIS A 114 6.41 4.39 -9.02
N ILE A 115 5.37 4.11 -8.22
CA ILE A 115 5.30 2.87 -7.43
C ILE A 115 5.27 1.64 -8.36
N PRO A 116 6.23 0.72 -8.29
CA PRO A 116 6.23 -0.50 -9.08
C PRO A 116 5.37 -1.60 -8.47
N SER A 117 4.67 -2.34 -9.32
CA SER A 117 4.02 -3.58 -8.91
C SER A 117 5.06 -4.68 -8.68
N LEU A 118 4.72 -5.65 -7.83
CA LEU A 118 5.57 -6.82 -7.55
C LEU A 118 6.00 -7.56 -8.82
N ASP A 119 5.13 -7.59 -9.84
CA ASP A 119 5.36 -8.33 -11.08
C ASP A 119 5.77 -7.43 -12.25
N THR A 120 6.32 -6.24 -11.98
CA THR A 120 6.89 -5.37 -13.03
C THR A 120 8.03 -6.08 -13.78
N LEU A 121 8.99 -6.71 -13.08
CA LEU A 121 10.10 -7.49 -13.65
C LEU A 121 10.15 -8.95 -13.15
N GLU A 122 9.04 -9.46 -12.59
CA GLU A 122 8.91 -10.71 -11.83
C GLU A 122 9.64 -10.69 -10.48
N LYS A 123 8.90 -10.87 -9.38
CA LYS A 123 9.42 -10.81 -8.00
C LYS A 123 10.24 -9.53 -7.72
N THR A 124 9.83 -8.43 -8.33
CA THR A 124 10.58 -7.18 -8.45
C THR A 124 11.13 -6.70 -7.10
N GLN A 125 12.43 -6.42 -7.06
CA GLN A 125 13.07 -5.71 -5.95
C GLN A 125 13.40 -4.29 -6.38
N CYS A 126 13.29 -3.34 -5.45
CA CYS A 126 13.43 -1.92 -5.74
C CYS A 126 14.50 -1.29 -4.85
N PHE A 127 15.43 -0.57 -5.45
CA PHE A 127 16.48 0.19 -4.79
C PHE A 127 16.16 1.68 -4.94
N PRO A 128 15.74 2.36 -3.86
CA PRO A 128 15.30 3.74 -3.95
C PRO A 128 16.47 4.72 -3.89
N LEU A 129 16.32 5.85 -4.58
CA LEU A 129 17.24 6.99 -4.45
C LEU A 129 17.06 7.69 -3.11
N TYR A 130 15.83 7.78 -2.62
CA TYR A 130 15.50 8.36 -1.31
C TYR A 130 14.58 7.46 -0.51
N TYR A 131 14.59 7.61 0.80
CA TYR A 131 13.49 7.12 1.64
C TYR A 131 12.98 8.24 2.54
N TYR A 132 11.74 8.13 2.98
CA TYR A 132 10.99 9.16 3.69
C TYR A 132 10.62 8.65 5.08
N GLU A 133 11.04 9.38 6.10
CA GLU A 133 10.72 9.07 7.49
C GLU A 133 9.64 10.04 7.99
N PRO A 134 8.57 9.58 8.66
CA PRO A 134 7.59 10.50 9.23
C PRO A 134 8.23 11.40 10.28
N LYS A 135 8.03 12.72 10.17
CA LYS A 135 8.43 13.67 11.22
C LYS A 135 7.67 13.31 12.50
N LYS A 136 8.39 13.24 13.62
CA LYS A 136 7.74 13.15 14.94
C LYS A 136 6.81 14.36 15.07
N LYS A 137 5.54 14.12 15.41
CA LYS A 137 4.57 15.18 15.69
C LYS A 137 5.03 15.94 16.95
N VAL A 138 5.86 16.96 16.76
CA VAL A 138 6.10 17.96 17.79
C VAL A 138 4.83 18.81 17.89
N ALA A 139 4.45 19.20 19.10
CA ALA A 139 3.30 20.07 19.31
C ALA A 139 3.43 21.29 18.39
N ARG A 140 2.44 21.50 17.51
CA ARG A 140 2.49 22.57 16.53
C ARG A 140 2.62 23.91 17.24
N THR A 141 3.59 24.71 16.84
CA THR A 141 3.72 26.08 17.36
C THR A 141 2.88 27.04 16.52
N LEU A 142 2.59 28.22 17.05
CA LEU A 142 1.82 29.27 16.35
C LEU A 142 2.47 29.73 15.04
N PHE A 143 3.77 29.43 14.85
CA PHE A 143 4.56 29.83 13.69
C PHE A 143 4.77 28.71 12.66
N ASP A 144 4.22 27.50 12.89
CA ASP A 144 4.39 26.40 11.94
C ASP A 144 3.59 26.67 10.66
N SER A 145 4.28 26.68 9.52
CA SER A 145 3.63 26.85 8.22
C SER A 145 2.82 25.60 7.85
N LYS A 146 1.61 25.77 7.31
CA LYS A 146 0.74 24.66 6.85
C LYS A 146 1.36 23.84 5.70
N THR A 147 2.46 24.30 5.14
CA THR A 147 3.13 23.78 3.94
C THR A 147 4.32 22.88 4.26
N GLU A 148 4.67 22.66 5.52
CA GLU A 148 5.76 21.74 5.83
C GLU A 148 5.41 20.29 5.49
N SER A 149 6.26 19.63 4.70
CA SER A 149 6.17 18.19 4.46
C SER A 149 6.18 17.45 5.81
N SER A 150 5.29 16.46 5.92
CA SER A 150 5.15 15.55 7.05
C SER A 150 6.29 14.53 7.15
N HIS A 151 7.17 14.46 6.14
CA HIS A 151 8.25 13.48 6.08
C HIS A 151 9.63 14.17 5.93
N ILE A 152 10.65 13.49 6.43
CA ILE A 152 12.07 13.83 6.25
C ILE A 152 12.61 12.95 5.13
N ARG A 153 13.13 13.56 4.07
CA ARG A 153 13.81 12.83 2.98
C ARG A 153 15.22 12.47 3.41
N ARG A 154 15.60 11.21 3.26
CA ARG A 154 16.94 10.66 3.48
C ARG A 154 17.50 10.10 2.18
N ASP A 155 18.82 10.12 2.04
CA ASP A 155 19.50 9.47 0.91
C ASP A 155 19.42 7.95 1.06
N GLY A 156 19.10 7.24 -0.03
CA GLY A 156 19.09 5.78 -0.08
C GLY A 156 20.50 5.18 -0.11
N ILE A 157 21.52 5.99 -0.37
CA ILE A 157 22.93 5.60 -0.31
C ILE A 157 23.44 5.89 1.10
N SER A 158 23.75 4.83 1.85
CA SER A 158 24.43 5.00 3.14
C SER A 158 25.90 5.36 2.92
N ASP A 159 26.43 6.29 3.73
CA ASP A 159 27.86 6.57 3.83
C ASP A 159 28.61 5.39 4.46
N PHE A 160 28.76 4.29 3.72
CA PHE A 160 29.60 3.19 4.13
C PHE A 160 31.06 3.55 3.81
N LYS A 161 31.74 4.21 4.75
CA LYS A 161 33.20 4.23 4.77
C LYS A 161 33.65 2.86 5.26
N GLY A 162 34.20 2.06 4.35
CA GLY A 162 34.84 0.78 4.66
C GLY A 162 36.11 0.95 5.48
#